data_AF-A0AA37LY49-F1
#
_entry.id   AF-A0AA37LY49-F1
#
_cell.length_a   1.000
_cell.length_b   1.000
_cell.length_c   1.000
_cell.angle_alpha   90.00
_cell.angle_beta   90.00
_cell.angle_gamma   90.00
#
_symmetry.space_group_name_H-M   'P 1'
#
loop_
_entity.id
_entity.type
_entity.pdbx_description
1 polymer ?
#
loop_
_entity_poly.entity_id
_entity_poly.type
_entity_poly.pdbx_seq_one_letter_code
_entity_poly.pdbx_strand_id
1 'polypeptide(L)'
;MGSHGEYSVPQEAEAVFQHGILSNPLMRDLPSDLKSLSQHVKFEGSPKPSVPINWKFAESISALKALEATMVIRLLQKKYNAKPVNVTINT
;
A
#
# COMPACT_ATOMS: atom_id res chain seq x y z
N MET A 1 -12.19 -17.14 23.42
CA MET A 1 -12.16 -17.38 21.97
C MET A 1 -12.22 -16.02 21.28
N GLY A 2 -11.06 -15.44 20.97
CA GLY A 2 -11.01 -14.19 20.19
C GLY A 2 -11.34 -14.52 18.75
N SER A 3 -12.29 -13.82 18.16
CA SER A 3 -12.60 -13.89 16.74
C SER A 3 -11.39 -13.38 15.96
N HIS A 4 -10.45 -14.26 15.62
CA HIS A 4 -9.44 -13.97 14.63
C HIS A 4 -10.17 -13.78 13.30
N GLY A 5 -10.27 -12.54 12.83
CA GLY A 5 -10.68 -12.27 11.45
C GLY A 5 -9.82 -13.12 10.52
N GLU A 6 -10.43 -13.66 9.46
CA GLU A 6 -9.69 -14.45 8.48
C GLU A 6 -8.52 -13.62 7.92
N TYR A 7 -7.33 -14.19 7.96
CA TYR A 7 -6.13 -13.54 7.45
C TYR A 7 -6.30 -13.20 5.97
N SER A 8 -6.00 -11.96 5.61
CA SER A 8 -6.18 -11.45 4.25
C SER A 8 -4.94 -10.69 3.81
N VAL A 9 -4.25 -11.23 2.80
CA VAL A 9 -3.05 -10.62 2.23
C VAL A 9 -3.28 -9.15 1.80
N PRO A 10 -4.39 -8.78 1.12
CA PRO A 10 -4.67 -7.38 0.81
C PRO A 10 -4.77 -6.47 2.05
N GLN A 11 -5.42 -6.92 3.12
CA GLN A 11 -5.62 -6.13 4.35
C GLN A 11 -4.30 -5.96 5.12
N GLU A 12 -3.51 -7.03 5.21
CA GLU A 12 -2.20 -7.00 5.85
C GLU A 12 -1.21 -6.14 5.04
N ALA A 13 -1.26 -6.19 3.70
CA ALA A 13 -0.47 -5.32 2.84
C ALA A 13 -0.82 -3.83 3.05
N GLU A 14 -2.11 -3.51 3.18
CA GLU A 14 -2.56 -2.14 3.50
C GLU A 14 -2.03 -1.68 4.86
N ALA A 15 -2.11 -2.55 5.89
CA ALA A 15 -1.59 -2.25 7.22
C ALA A 15 -0.07 -2.01 7.19
N VAL A 16 0.69 -2.85 6.47
CA VAL A 16 2.14 -2.67 6.30
C VAL A 16 2.45 -1.36 5.57
N PHE A 17 1.69 -1.02 4.53
CA PHE A 17 1.87 0.24 3.81
C PHE A 17 1.59 1.46 4.69
N GLN A 18 0.46 1.51 5.37
CA GLN A 18 0.04 2.67 6.18
C GLN A 18 0.87 2.82 7.46
N HIS A 19 1.09 1.73 8.19
CA HIS A 19 1.72 1.76 9.50
C HIS A 19 3.22 1.41 9.44
N GLY A 20 3.59 0.43 8.63
CA GLY A 20 4.97 -0.04 8.50
C GLY A 20 5.87 0.84 7.64
N ILE A 21 5.31 1.56 6.67
CA ILE A 21 6.05 2.44 5.76
C ILE A 21 5.72 3.91 6.02
N LEU A 22 4.47 4.34 5.79
CA LEU A 22 4.11 5.77 5.81
C LEU A 22 4.15 6.40 7.20
N SER A 23 3.85 5.63 8.25
CA SER A 23 3.86 6.11 9.64
C SER A 23 5.11 5.70 10.41
N ASN A 24 6.13 5.17 9.73
CA ASN A 24 7.33 4.63 10.38
C ASN A 24 8.29 5.76 10.78
N PRO A 25 8.69 5.87 12.07
CA PRO A 25 9.59 6.93 12.54
C PRO A 25 11.02 6.84 11.99
N LEU A 26 11.41 5.69 11.42
CA LEU A 26 12.70 5.50 10.74
C LEU A 26 12.67 6.05 9.29
N MET A 27 11.49 6.24 8.71
CA MET A 27 11.27 6.75 7.35
C MET A 27 11.18 8.29 7.34
N ARG A 28 12.22 8.97 7.85
CA ARG A 28 12.19 10.44 8.06
C ARG A 28 12.23 11.25 6.76
N ASP A 29 12.82 10.68 5.72
CA ASP A 29 13.01 11.36 4.44
C ASP A 29 11.80 11.23 3.50
N LEU A 30 10.73 10.54 3.96
CA LEU A 30 9.52 10.41 3.18
C LEU A 30 8.78 11.75 3.11
N PRO A 31 8.35 12.17 1.90
CA PRO A 31 7.54 13.37 1.76
C PRO A 31 6.23 13.31 2.55
N SER A 32 5.92 14.39 3.27
CA SER A 32 4.73 14.48 4.14
C SER A 32 3.40 14.42 3.37
N ASP A 33 3.40 14.77 2.08
CA ASP A 33 2.25 14.69 1.19
C ASP A 33 1.89 13.25 0.79
N LEU A 34 2.78 12.26 0.98
CA LEU A 34 2.46 10.86 0.65
C LEU A 34 1.32 10.31 1.51
N LYS A 35 1.16 10.78 2.75
CA LYS A 35 0.12 10.29 3.67
C LYS A 35 -1.29 10.72 3.24
N SER A 36 -1.45 11.88 2.60
CA SER A 36 -2.74 12.28 2.03
C SER A 36 -2.99 11.56 0.71
N LEU A 37 -1.95 11.35 -0.09
CA LEU A 37 -2.05 10.64 -1.37
C LEU A 37 -2.32 9.14 -1.22
N SER A 38 -1.98 8.54 -0.09
CA SER A 38 -2.24 7.13 0.18
C SER A 38 -3.73 6.76 0.15
N GLN A 39 -4.63 7.73 0.36
CA GLN A 39 -6.08 7.56 0.25
C GLN A 39 -6.56 7.18 -1.16
N HIS A 40 -5.72 7.44 -2.17
CA HIS A 40 -5.98 7.07 -3.56
C HIS A 40 -5.53 5.65 -3.90
N VAL A 41 -4.85 4.96 -2.99
CA VAL A 41 -4.42 3.57 -3.18
C VAL A 41 -5.42 2.64 -2.52
N LYS A 42 -5.88 1.64 -3.26
CA LYS A 42 -6.76 0.57 -2.77
C LYS A 42 -6.12 -0.79 -2.97
N PHE A 43 -6.38 -1.70 -2.05
CA PHE A 43 -5.94 -3.08 -2.15
C PHE A 43 -7.16 -3.96 -2.46
N GLU A 44 -7.03 -4.77 -3.49
CA GLU A 44 -8.02 -5.77 -3.90
C GLU A 44 -7.30 -7.08 -4.17
N GLY A 45 -8.07 -8.17 -4.24
CA GLY A 45 -7.51 -9.50 -4.51
C GLY A 45 -8.05 -10.57 -3.58
N SER A 46 -7.41 -11.74 -3.61
CA SER A 46 -7.83 -12.88 -2.79
C SER A 46 -7.16 -12.86 -1.42
N PRO A 47 -7.86 -13.28 -0.33
CA PRO A 47 -7.25 -13.34 1.01
C PRO A 47 -6.00 -14.23 1.07
N LYS A 48 -5.94 -15.25 0.20
CA LYS A 48 -4.82 -16.19 0.06
C LYS A 48 -4.13 -15.97 -1.29
N PRO A 49 -2.80 -16.12 -1.38
CA PRO A 49 -2.10 -16.04 -2.66
C PRO A 49 -2.58 -17.13 -3.63
N SER A 50 -2.73 -16.77 -4.90
CA SER A 50 -3.10 -17.72 -5.96
C SER A 50 -1.97 -18.67 -6.37
N VAL A 51 -0.73 -18.36 -5.96
CA VAL A 51 0.50 -19.12 -6.22
C VAL A 51 1.09 -19.56 -4.88
N PRO A 52 1.75 -20.73 -4.77
CA PRO A 52 2.36 -21.19 -3.52
C PRO A 52 3.61 -20.35 -3.17
N ILE A 53 3.38 -19.14 -2.70
CA ILE A 53 4.40 -18.21 -2.19
C ILE A 53 4.13 -17.90 -0.72
N ASN A 54 5.16 -17.41 -0.03
CA ASN A 54 5.00 -16.95 1.35
C ASN A 54 4.06 -15.74 1.39
N TRP A 55 3.09 -15.75 2.30
CA TRP A 55 2.09 -14.69 2.44
C TRP A 55 2.74 -13.34 2.78
N LYS A 56 3.74 -13.34 3.67
CA LYS A 56 4.52 -12.14 4.01
C LYS A 56 5.26 -11.56 2.81
N PHE A 57 5.69 -12.41 1.88
CA PHE A 57 6.31 -11.97 0.64
C PHE A 57 5.29 -11.28 -0.28
N ALA A 58 4.11 -11.87 -0.47
CA ALA A 58 3.02 -11.26 -1.23
C ALA A 58 2.61 -9.89 -0.66
N GLU A 59 2.42 -9.83 0.67
CA GLU A 59 2.09 -8.58 1.39
C GLU A 59 3.14 -7.49 1.19
N SER A 60 4.41 -7.87 1.30
CA SER A 60 5.53 -6.93 1.22
C SER A 60 5.65 -6.35 -0.19
N ILE A 61 5.49 -7.17 -1.23
CA ILE A 61 5.51 -6.69 -2.62
C ILE A 61 4.33 -5.75 -2.89
N SER A 62 3.12 -6.09 -2.43
CA SER A 62 1.96 -5.21 -2.61
C SER A 62 2.11 -3.88 -1.86
N ALA A 63 2.65 -3.89 -0.64
CA ALA A 63 2.93 -2.67 0.11
C ALA A 63 3.98 -1.78 -0.59
N LEU A 64 5.02 -2.38 -1.18
CA LEU A 64 6.01 -1.64 -1.97
C LEU A 64 5.41 -1.07 -3.25
N LYS A 65 4.53 -1.81 -3.93
CA LYS A 65 3.80 -1.31 -5.12
C LYS A 65 2.88 -0.15 -4.78
N ALA A 66 2.23 -0.18 -3.62
CA ALA A 66 1.45 0.95 -3.12
C ALA A 66 2.31 2.20 -2.86
N LEU A 67 3.52 2.03 -2.31
CA LEU A 67 4.46 3.13 -2.13
C LEU A 67 4.90 3.73 -3.48
N GLU A 68 5.28 2.88 -4.43
CA GLU A 68 5.63 3.30 -5.79
C GLU A 68 4.49 4.07 -6.46
N ALA A 69 3.26 3.56 -6.39
CA ALA A 69 2.08 4.23 -6.92
C ALA A 69 1.87 5.61 -6.30
N THR A 70 2.02 5.73 -4.98
CA THR A 70 1.86 7.01 -4.26
C THR A 70 2.93 8.02 -4.68
N MET A 71 4.18 7.57 -4.87
CA MET A 71 5.25 8.42 -5.40
C MET A 71 4.96 8.87 -6.84
N VAL A 72 4.44 8.00 -7.69
CA VAL A 72 4.06 8.35 -9.08
C VAL A 72 2.92 9.38 -9.08
N ILE A 73 1.88 9.20 -8.25
CA ILE A 73 0.79 10.17 -8.11
C ILE A 73 1.36 11.54 -7.73
N ARG A 74 2.27 11.58 -6.75
CA ARG A 74 2.94 12.81 -6.31
C ARG A 74 3.73 13.46 -7.45
N LEU A 75 4.46 12.69 -8.24
CA LEU A 75 5.21 13.20 -9.39
C LEU A 75 4.28 13.79 -10.46
N LEU A 76 3.14 13.14 -10.73
CA LEU A 76 2.14 13.64 -11.68
C LEU A 76 1.54 14.97 -11.22
N GLN A 77 1.22 15.08 -9.93
CA GLN A 77 0.76 16.34 -9.34
C GLN A 77 1.81 17.44 -9.45
N LYS A 78 3.06 17.16 -9.05
CA LYS A 78 4.12 18.18 -9.03
C LYS A 78 4.56 18.63 -10.42
N LYS A 79 4.65 17.69 -11.37
CA LYS A 79 5.19 17.97 -12.71
C LYS A 79 4.13 18.48 -13.68
N TYR A 80 2.91 17.94 -13.60
CA TYR A 80 1.86 18.21 -14.59
C TYR A 80 0.62 18.88 -13.99
N ASN A 81 0.62 19.20 -12.70
CA ASN A 81 -0.53 19.77 -11.99
C ASN A 81 -1.81 18.93 -12.17
N ALA A 82 -1.63 17.62 -12.38
CA ALA A 82 -2.71 16.67 -12.63
C ALA A 82 -3.45 16.35 -11.32
N LYS A 83 -4.74 16.00 -11.42
CA LYS A 83 -5.49 15.51 -10.27
C LYS A 83 -4.94 14.14 -9.82
N PRO A 84 -4.94 13.84 -8.51
CA PRO A 84 -4.52 12.53 -8.03
C PRO A 84 -5.41 11.43 -8.61
N VAL A 85 -4.77 10.33 -9.03
CA VAL A 85 -5.42 9.21 -9.71
C VAL A 85 -5.58 8.07 -8.71
N ASN A 86 -6.73 7.41 -8.74
CA ASN A 86 -6.96 6.22 -7.91
C ASN A 86 -6.20 5.02 -8.51
N VAL A 87 -5.46 4.30 -7.67
CA VAL A 87 -4.68 3.13 -8.06
C VAL A 87 -5.15 1.94 -7.24
N THR A 88 -5.44 0.84 -7.93
CA THR A 88 -5.76 -0.44 -7.30
C THR A 88 -4.56 -1.37 -7.40
N ILE A 89 -4.08 -1.85 -6.26
CA ILE A 89 -3.09 -2.91 -6.15
C ILE A 89 -3.85 -4.23 -6.04
N ASN A 90 -3.80 -5.04 -7.10
CA ASN A 90 -4.41 -6.36 -7.14
C ASN A 90 -3.40 -7.40 -6.65
N THR A 91 -3.72 -8.08 -5.55
CA THR A 91 -2.83 -8.99 -4.82
C THR A 91 -3.30 -10.44 -4.85
#